data_AF-A0A9X8R0B3-F1
#
_entry.id   AF-A0A9X8R0B3-F1
#
_cell.length_a   1.000
_cell.length_b   1.000
_cell.length_c   1.000
_cell.angle_alpha   90.00
_cell.angle_beta   90.00
_cell.angle_gamma   90.00
#
_symmetry.space_group_name_H-M   'P 1'
#
loop_
_entity.id
_entity.type
_entity.pdbx_description
1 polymer ?
#
loop_
_entity_poly.entity_id
_entity_poly.type
_entity_poly.pdbx_seq_one_letter_code
_entity_poly.pdbx_strand_id
1 'polypeptide(L)' 'MANCRCANGLIEPLTQRELDVVRLVARGRTNEELSTELYVTLSTVKTHLGNIQRKLATRNRVEIAAWAWENGICTGDQD' A
#
# COMPACT_ATOMS: atom_id res chain seq x y z
N MET A 1 18.22 -8.86 24.00
CA MET A 1 17.21 -7.80 23.87
C MET A 1 16.27 -8.19 22.74
N ALA A 2 15.10 -8.76 23.08
CA ALA A 2 14.13 -9.24 22.11
C ALA A 2 13.37 -8.06 21.51
N ASN A 3 13.57 -7.78 20.22
CA ASN A 3 12.76 -6.83 19.48
C ASN A 3 11.41 -7.50 19.19
N CYS A 4 10.53 -7.57 20.18
CA CYS A 4 9.14 -7.99 20.01
C CYS A 4 8.42 -6.89 19.22
N ARG A 5 8.63 -6.87 17.89
CA ARG A 5 7.77 -6.14 16.98
C ARG A 5 6.41 -6.83 17.00
N CYS A 6 5.50 -6.37 17.86
CA CYS A 6 4.09 -6.74 17.80
C CYS A 6 3.59 -6.31 16.42
N ALA A 7 3.52 -7.27 15.52
CA ALA A 7 3.32 -7.02 14.11
C ALA A 7 1.96 -6.35 13.88
N ASN A 8 2.05 -5.18 13.26
CA ASN A 8 1.08 -4.55 12.39
C ASN A 8 -0.11 -3.85 13.07
N GLY A 9 -0.04 -2.52 13.18
CA GLY A 9 -1.15 -1.64 13.56
C GLY A 9 -2.25 -1.54 12.49
N LEU A 10 -2.61 -2.66 11.86
CA LEU A 10 -3.71 -2.75 10.92
C LEU A 10 -5.02 -2.90 11.68
N ILE A 11 -6.02 -2.13 11.26
CA ILE A 11 -7.40 -2.34 11.72
C ILE A 11 -7.95 -3.65 11.12
N GLU A 12 -7.55 -3.98 9.89
CA GLU A 12 -7.90 -5.22 9.19
C GLU A 12 -6.77 -5.62 8.21
N PRO A 13 -6.50 -6.92 7.99
CA PRO A 13 -5.56 -7.36 6.96
C PRO A 13 -5.91 -6.79 5.57
N LEU A 14 -4.85 -6.41 4.84
CA LEU A 14 -4.97 -6.04 3.43
C LEU A 14 -5.23 -7.29 2.57
N THR A 15 -6.13 -7.16 1.61
CA THR A 15 -6.34 -8.16 0.57
C THR A 15 -5.15 -8.15 -0.41
N GLN A 16 -5.01 -9.21 -1.22
CA GLN A 16 -3.95 -9.30 -2.23
C GLN A 16 -3.95 -8.10 -3.19
N ARG A 17 -5.14 -7.68 -3.66
CA ARG A 17 -5.27 -6.52 -4.55
C ARG A 17 -4.90 -5.21 -3.87
N GLU A 18 -5.24 -5.05 -2.59
CA GLU A 18 -4.81 -3.88 -1.83
C GLU A 18 -3.30 -3.86 -1.62
N LEU A 19 -2.68 -5.01 -1.35
CA LEU A 19 -1.22 -5.15 -1.26
C LEU A 19 -0.52 -4.76 -2.56
N ASP A 20 -1.04 -5.18 -3.72
CA ASP A 20 -0.46 -4.79 -5.02
C ASP A 20 -0.56 -3.28 -5.24
N VAL A 21 -1.70 -2.66 -4.90
CA VAL A 21 -1.83 -1.19 -4.93
C VAL A 21 -0.80 -0.53 -4.00
N VAL A 22 -0.66 -1.00 -2.76
CA VAL A 22 0.31 -0.46 -1.80
C VAL A 22 1.73 -0.56 -2.34
N ARG A 23 2.10 -1.70 -2.94
CA ARG A 23 3.44 -1.91 -3.52
C ARG A 23 3.74 -0.92 -4.64
N LEU A 24 2.79 -0.75 -5.56
CA LEU A 24 2.95 0.16 -6.68
C LEU A 24 2.98 1.63 -6.23
N VAL A 25 2.16 2.01 -5.24
CA VAL A 25 2.21 3.34 -4.61
C VAL A 25 3.56 3.61 -3.96
N ALA A 26 4.09 2.62 -3.23
CA ALA A 26 5.39 2.72 -2.57
C ALA A 26 6.56 2.82 -3.56
N ARG A 27 6.41 2.26 -4.76
CA ARG A 27 7.32 2.46 -5.90
C ARG A 27 7.19 3.83 -6.58
N GLY A 28 6.26 4.67 -6.14
CA GLY A 28 6.06 6.02 -6.69
C GLY A 28 5.11 6.08 -7.90
N ARG A 29 4.47 4.97 -8.28
CA ARG A 29 3.54 4.94 -9.43
C ARG A 29 2.36 5.89 -9.25
N THR A 30 1.93 6.49 -10.34
CA THR A 30 0.74 7.36 -10.41
C THR A 30 -0.54 6.54 -10.44
N ASN A 31 -1.68 7.18 -10.18
CA ASN A 31 -2.98 6.51 -10.28
C ASN A 31 -3.27 5.98 -11.68
N GLU A 32 -2.77 6.65 -12.71
CA GLU A 32 -2.88 6.22 -14.11
C GLU A 32 -2.05 4.97 -14.35
N GLU A 33 -0.77 4.94 -13.97
CA GLU A 33 0.06 3.74 -14.05
C GLU A 33 -0.52 2.57 -13.25
N LEU A 34 -1.00 2.83 -12.02
CA LEU A 34 -1.71 1.85 -11.19
C LEU A 34 -2.91 1.24 -11.93
N SER A 35 -3.70 2.07 -12.60
CA SER A 35 -4.88 1.64 -13.34
C SER A 35 -4.51 0.72 -14.51
N THR A 36 -3.41 1.04 -15.20
CA THR A 36 -2.87 0.23 -16.30
C THR A 36 -2.27 -1.08 -15.80
N GLU A 37 -1.41 -1.05 -14.77
CA GLU A 37 -0.73 -2.23 -14.24
C GLU A 37 -1.72 -3.23 -13.59
N LEU A 38 -2.77 -2.73 -12.94
CA LEU A 38 -3.77 -3.57 -12.29
C LEU A 38 -4.95 -3.94 -13.20
N TYR A 39 -4.99 -3.39 -14.42
CA TYR A 39 -6.10 -3.54 -15.38
C TYR A 39 -7.45 -3.11 -14.79
N VAL A 40 -7.47 -1.98 -14.07
CA VAL A 40 -8.66 -1.42 -13.42
C VAL A 40 -8.85 0.04 -13.82
N THR A 41 -10.02 0.62 -13.52
CA THR A 41 -10.26 2.05 -13.78
C THR A 41 -9.64 2.94 -12.71
N LEU A 42 -9.38 4.22 -13.04
CA LEU A 42 -8.96 5.24 -12.07
C LEU A 42 -9.92 5.35 -10.87
N SER A 43 -11.22 5.17 -11.09
CA SER A 43 -12.22 5.16 -10.02
C SER A 43 -11.98 4.00 -9.05
N THR A 44 -11.74 2.81 -9.59
CA THR A 44 -11.40 1.60 -8.83
C THR A 44 -10.12 1.77 -8.02
N VAL A 45 -9.07 2.40 -8.60
CA VAL A 45 -7.83 2.74 -7.86
C VAL A 45 -8.14 3.64 -6.66
N LYS A 46 -8.94 4.70 -6.85
CA LYS A 46 -9.35 5.59 -5.76
C LYS A 46 -10.13 4.87 -4.67
N THR A 47 -11.02 3.94 -5.05
CA THR A 47 -11.74 3.08 -4.08
C THR A 47 -10.78 2.21 -3.28
N HIS A 48 -9.81 1.55 -3.93
CA HIS A 48 -8.80 0.76 -3.23
C HIS A 48 -7.96 1.62 -2.30
N LEU A 49 -7.51 2.81 -2.73
CA LEU A 49 -6.77 3.73 -1.87
C LEU A 49 -7.58 4.18 -0.65
N GLY A 50 -8.88 4.44 -0.80
CA GLY A 50 -9.74 4.79 0.32
C GLY A 50 -9.89 3.66 1.35
N ASN A 51 -10.05 2.42 0.87
CA ASN A 51 -10.10 1.24 1.74
C ASN A 51 -8.76 1.01 2.45
N ILE A 52 -7.66 1.10 1.73
CA ILE A 52 -6.30 1.00 2.28
C ILE A 52 -6.08 2.06 3.35
N GLN A 53 -6.40 3.33 3.06
CA GLN A 53 -6.27 4.43 4.02
C GLN A 53 -7.03 4.15 5.31
N ARG A 54 -8.25 3.64 5.19
CA ARG A 54 -9.07 3.27 6.33
C ARG A 54 -8.48 2.09 7.13
N LYS A 55 -7.90 1.08 6.46
CA LYS A 55 -7.29 -0.10 7.11
C LYS A 55 -5.95 0.19 7.78
N LEU A 56 -5.13 1.03 7.13
CA LEU A 56 -3.79 1.44 7.60
C LEU A 56 -3.83 2.65 8.55
N ALA A 57 -5.01 3.28 8.72
CA ALA A 57 -5.17 4.56 9.42
C ALA A 57 -4.29 5.71 8.85
N THR A 58 -3.98 5.66 7.55
CA THR A 58 -3.20 6.68 6.83
C THR A 58 -4.13 7.70 6.17
N ARG A 59 -3.67 8.94 6.01
CA ARG A 59 -4.41 10.06 5.41
C ARG A 59 -3.98 10.36 3.98
N ASN A 60 -2.78 9.95 3.58
CA ASN A 60 -2.27 10.24 2.24
C ASN A 60 -1.47 9.06 1.64
N ARG A 61 -1.20 9.14 0.34
CA ARG A 61 -0.42 8.12 -0.38
C ARG A 61 1.03 8.01 0.08
N VAL A 62 1.59 9.07 0.66
CA VAL A 62 2.97 9.10 1.15
C VAL A 62 3.09 8.27 2.43
N GLU A 63 2.10 8.37 3.31
CA GLU A 63 1.99 7.53 4.52
C GLU A 63 1.76 6.05 4.16
N ILE A 64 0.97 5.77 3.12
CA ILE A 64 0.85 4.40 2.58
C ILE A 64 2.21 3.88 2.11
N ALA A 65 2.95 4.69 1.36
CA ALA A 65 4.29 4.32 0.89
C ALA A 65 5.24 4.09 2.07
N ALA A 66 5.28 5.01 3.04
CA ALA A 66 6.10 4.88 4.24
C ALA A 66 5.78 3.60 5.01
N TRP A 67 4.49 3.30 5.23
CA TRP A 67 4.05 2.06 5.88
C TRP A 67 4.53 0.82 5.11
N ALA A 68 4.49 0.84 3.78
CA ALA A 68 4.96 -0.28 2.95
C ALA A 68 6.46 -0.54 3.13
N TRP A 69 7.27 0.51 3.23
CA TRP A 69 8.70 0.42 3.50
C TRP A 69 8.98 -0.06 4.93
N GLU A 70 8.27 0.49 5.92
CA GLU A 70 8.41 0.12 7.34
C GLU A 70 8.06 -1.34 7.64
N ASN A 71 7.08 -1.88 6.90
CA ASN A 71 6.62 -3.26 7.04
C ASN A 71 7.33 -4.23 6.08
N GLY A 72 8.28 -3.76 5.26
CA GLY A 72 9.02 -4.59 4.30
C GLY A 72 8.19 -5.10 3.12
N ILE A 73 7.00 -4.56 2.90
CA ILE A 73 6.13 -4.88 1.75
C ILE A 73 6.80 -4.43 0.44
N CYS A 74 7.48 -3.28 0.49
CA CYS A 74 8.43 -2.86 -0.52
C CYS A 74 9.81 -2.93 0.09
N THR A 75 10.52 -4.01 -0.20
CA THR A 75 11.98 -4.00 -0.13
C THR A 75 12.45 -3.53 -1.50
N GLY A 76 13.47 -2.68 -1.56
CA GLY A 76 13.91 -1.96 -2.77
C GLY A 76 14.44 -2.86 -3.89
N ASP A 77 13.57 -3.66 -4.49
CA ASP A 77 13.78 -4.35 -5.74
C ASP A 77 13.55 -3.31 -6.85
N GLN A 78 14.57 -2.50 -7.07
CA GLN A 78 14.75 -1.76 -8.31
C GLN A 78 15.81 -2.51 -9.12
N ASP A 79 15.32 -3.32 -10.06
CA ASP A 79 16.06 -3.97 -11.15
C ASP A 79 17.13 -5.02 -10.76
#